data_AF-A0A958R490-F1
#
_entry.id   AF-A0A958R490-F1
#
_cell.length_a   1.000
_cell.length_b   1.000
_cell.length_c   1.000
_cell.angle_alpha   90.00
_cell.angle_beta   90.00
_cell.angle_gamma   90.00
#
_symmetry.space_group_name_H-M   'P 1'
#
loop_
_entity.id
_entity.type
_entity.pdbx_description
1 polymer ?
#
loop_
_entity_poly.entity_id
_entity_poly.type
_entity_poly.pdbx_seq_one_letter_code
_entity_poly.pdbx_strand_id
1 'polypeptide(L)'
;MKQYMKKSLNFELETYQSGLLQAFAIELAIKAQRSAKPDSQGTLYWQMNDAWPAISWSSIDYYGRWKPLQFMAKRLYPDVAIFVVKDSIFAVSDKLYPVAAVAFI
;
A
#
# COMPACT_ATOMS: atom_id res chain seq x y z
N MET A 1 -10.45 5.33 -12.89
CA MET A 1 -9.42 4.64 -13.71
C MET A 1 -8.73 5.57 -14.70
N LYS A 2 -9.42 6.24 -15.64
CA LYS A 2 -8.79 7.05 -16.72
C LYS A 2 -7.82 8.16 -16.27
N GLN A 3 -7.99 8.68 -15.06
CA GLN A 3 -7.09 9.71 -14.50
C GLN A 3 -5.70 9.16 -14.11
N TYR A 4 -5.63 7.87 -13.71
CA TYR A 4 -4.40 7.26 -13.18
C TYR A 4 -3.84 6.17 -14.10
N MET A 5 -4.70 5.54 -14.92
CA MET A 5 -4.34 4.44 -15.80
C MET A 5 -4.84 4.73 -17.22
N LYS A 6 -4.05 4.34 -18.23
CA LYS A 6 -4.49 4.34 -19.63
C LYS A 6 -5.66 3.37 -19.82
N LYS A 7 -6.52 3.64 -20.80
CA LYS A 7 -7.62 2.73 -21.17
C LYS A 7 -7.09 1.32 -21.43
N SER A 8 -7.73 0.31 -20.84
CA SER A 8 -7.44 -1.11 -21.08
C SER A 8 -7.77 -1.48 -22.53
N LEU A 9 -6.96 -2.38 -23.11
CA LEU A 9 -7.17 -2.93 -24.46
C LEU A 9 -8.03 -4.20 -24.45
N ASN A 10 -8.01 -4.93 -23.34
CA ASN A 10 -8.74 -6.17 -23.11
C ASN A 10 -9.02 -6.36 -21.61
N PHE A 11 -9.78 -7.41 -21.28
CA PHE A 11 -10.23 -7.70 -19.93
C PHE A 11 -9.07 -8.10 -18.99
N GLU A 12 -8.09 -8.85 -19.49
CA GLU A 12 -6.91 -9.27 -18.73
C GLU A 12 -6.10 -8.05 -18.28
N LEU A 13 -5.91 -7.08 -19.16
CA LEU A 13 -5.23 -5.84 -18.80
C LEU A 13 -6.09 -5.00 -17.85
N GLU A 14 -7.41 -4.97 -18.01
CA GLU A 14 -8.30 -4.23 -17.11
C GLU A 14 -8.25 -4.78 -15.68
N THR A 15 -8.30 -6.10 -15.51
CA THR A 15 -8.19 -6.75 -14.19
C THR A 15 -6.82 -6.51 -13.55
N TYR A 16 -5.74 -6.59 -14.32
CA TYR A 16 -4.40 -6.27 -13.83
C TYR A 16 -4.27 -4.80 -13.41
N GLN A 17 -4.74 -3.87 -14.24
CA GLN A 17 -4.71 -2.44 -13.96
C GLN A 17 -5.57 -2.07 -12.75
N SER A 18 -6.72 -2.74 -12.57
CA SER A 18 -7.56 -2.59 -11.38
C SER A 18 -6.80 -2.93 -10.10
N GLY A 19 -6.09 -4.07 -10.08
CA GLY A 19 -5.30 -4.49 -8.91
C GLY A 19 -4.14 -3.54 -8.60
N LEU A 20 -3.46 -3.02 -9.64
CA LEU A 20 -2.41 -2.01 -9.47
C LEU A 20 -2.96 -0.69 -8.93
N LEU A 21 -4.12 -0.25 -9.45
CA LEU A 21 -4.75 0.98 -8.98
C LEU A 21 -5.17 0.88 -7.52
N GLN A 22 -5.72 -0.27 -7.11
CA GLN A 22 -6.03 -0.54 -5.70
C GLN A 22 -4.76 -0.46 -4.83
N ALA A 23 -3.68 -1.11 -5.25
CA ALA A 23 -2.41 -1.12 -4.53
C ALA A 23 -1.83 0.30 -4.38
N PHE A 24 -1.85 1.09 -5.45
CA PHE A 24 -1.39 2.49 -5.44
C PHE A 24 -2.24 3.37 -4.52
N ALA A 25 -3.56 3.24 -4.56
CA ALA A 25 -4.45 4.03 -3.71
C ALA A 25 -4.21 3.74 -2.22
N ILE A 26 -4.10 2.47 -1.85
CA ILE A 26 -3.83 2.08 -0.46
C ILE A 26 -2.40 2.44 -0.05
N GLU A 27 -1.42 2.38 -0.95
CA GLU A 27 -0.06 2.85 -0.69
C GLU A 27 -0.04 4.31 -0.23
N LEU A 28 -0.74 5.18 -0.95
CA LEU A 28 -0.82 6.60 -0.59
C LEU A 28 -1.43 6.80 0.80
N ALA A 29 -2.50 6.05 1.12
CA ALA A 29 -3.15 6.11 2.43
C ALA A 29 -2.21 5.65 3.56
N ILE A 30 -1.55 4.49 3.40
CA ILE A 30 -0.63 3.94 4.40
C ILE A 30 0.54 4.89 4.62
N LYS A 31 1.15 5.42 3.54
CA LYS A 31 2.25 6.38 3.64
C LYS A 31 1.83 7.61 4.45
N ALA A 32 0.69 8.21 4.10
CA ALA A 32 0.17 9.39 4.78
C ALA A 32 -0.11 9.14 6.27
N GLN A 33 -0.74 8.02 6.61
CA GLN A 33 -1.06 7.66 7.99
C GLN A 33 0.21 7.37 8.80
N ARG A 34 1.15 6.57 8.28
CA ARG A 34 2.41 6.27 8.99
C ARG A 34 3.30 7.50 9.14
N SER A 35 3.35 8.39 8.15
CA SER A 35 4.12 9.65 8.25
C SER A 35 3.50 10.67 9.21
N ALA A 36 2.20 10.54 9.51
CA ALA A 36 1.47 11.46 10.38
C ALA A 36 1.51 11.07 11.86
N LYS A 37 2.36 10.12 12.28
CA LYS A 37 2.56 9.83 13.72
C LYS A 37 3.08 11.12 14.41
N PRO A 38 2.50 11.55 15.55
CA PRO A 38 1.55 10.85 16.41
C PRO A 38 0.05 11.09 16.13
N ASP A 39 -0.32 11.94 15.18
CA ASP A 39 -1.73 12.27 14.87
C ASP A 39 -2.51 11.06 14.35
N SER A 40 -1.85 10.22 13.54
CA SER A 40 -2.37 8.91 13.13
C SER A 40 -1.51 7.80 13.73
N GLN A 41 -2.13 6.92 14.51
CA GLN A 41 -1.44 5.88 15.28
C GLN A 41 -1.70 4.44 14.79
N GLY A 42 -2.43 4.30 13.69
CA GLY A 42 -2.78 2.99 13.17
C GLY A 42 -3.45 3.07 11.81
N THR A 43 -3.30 2.00 11.05
CA THR A 43 -3.93 1.83 9.75
C THR A 43 -4.29 0.37 9.53
N LEU A 44 -5.55 0.14 9.19
CA LEU A 44 -6.11 -1.15 8.84
C LEU A 44 -6.83 -0.96 7.51
N TYR A 45 -6.20 -1.43 6.43
CA TYR A 45 -6.85 -1.38 5.13
C TYR A 45 -7.97 -2.42 5.06
N TRP A 46 -9.09 -2.04 4.45
CA TRP A 46 -10.15 -2.98 4.14
C TRP A 46 -9.91 -3.55 2.74
N GLN A 47 -9.80 -4.87 2.52
CA GLN A 47 -9.84 -5.99 3.47
C GLN A 47 -8.66 -6.95 3.23
N MET A 48 -8.42 -7.89 4.15
CA MET A 48 -7.29 -8.82 4.02
C MET A 48 -7.58 -9.96 3.02
N ASN A 49 -8.71 -10.66 3.17
CA ASN A 49 -9.01 -11.89 2.43
C ASN A 49 -10.44 -11.93 1.88
N ASP A 50 -10.75 -12.98 1.10
CA ASP A 50 -12.09 -13.28 0.59
C ASP A 50 -12.66 -14.58 1.15
N ALA A 51 -13.98 -14.62 1.36
CA ALA A 51 -14.70 -15.82 1.77
C ALA A 51 -15.12 -16.73 0.59
N TRP A 52 -15.05 -16.22 -0.65
CA TRP A 52 -15.45 -16.89 -1.89
C TRP A 52 -14.88 -16.14 -3.11
N PRO A 53 -14.80 -16.74 -4.31
CA PRO A 53 -14.28 -16.07 -5.50
C PRO A 53 -15.15 -14.86 -5.89
N ALA A 54 -14.66 -13.65 -5.65
CA ALA A 54 -15.42 -12.42 -5.89
C ALA A 54 -14.50 -11.23 -6.24
N ILE A 55 -15.11 -10.19 -6.80
CA ILE A 55 -14.50 -8.85 -6.89
C ILE A 55 -14.71 -8.18 -5.53
N SER A 56 -13.62 -7.84 -4.87
CA SER A 56 -13.61 -7.30 -3.51
C SER A 56 -12.40 -6.40 -3.26
N TRP A 57 -12.33 -5.83 -2.06
CA TRP A 57 -11.18 -5.05 -1.61
C TRP A 57 -10.04 -5.90 -1.02
N SER A 58 -10.09 -7.23 -1.17
CA SER A 58 -9.08 -8.09 -0.56
C SER A 58 -7.69 -7.82 -1.11
N SER A 59 -6.66 -8.06 -0.29
CA SER A 59 -5.27 -8.13 -0.74
C SER A 59 -4.86 -9.57 -1.07
N ILE A 60 -5.56 -10.56 -0.51
CA ILE A 60 -5.40 -11.99 -0.77
C ILE A 60 -6.74 -12.55 -1.28
N ASP A 61 -6.75 -13.20 -2.44
CA ASP A 61 -7.97 -13.78 -2.99
C ASP A 61 -8.41 -15.07 -2.24
N TYR A 62 -9.60 -15.57 -2.59
CA TYR A 62 -10.16 -16.79 -1.99
C TYR A 62 -9.25 -18.02 -2.11
N TYR A 63 -8.45 -18.10 -3.18
CA TYR A 63 -7.52 -19.21 -3.41
C TYR A 63 -6.15 -19.00 -2.72
N GLY A 64 -6.02 -17.97 -1.88
CA GLY A 64 -4.79 -17.65 -1.16
C GLY A 64 -3.75 -16.92 -2.01
N ARG A 65 -4.11 -16.43 -3.21
CA ARG A 65 -3.16 -15.76 -4.09
C ARG A 65 -3.01 -14.31 -3.68
N TRP A 66 -1.78 -13.84 -3.63
CA TRP A 66 -1.50 -12.45 -3.33
C TRP A 66 -1.85 -11.57 -4.53
N LYS A 67 -2.72 -10.59 -4.30
CA LYS A 67 -2.96 -9.49 -5.23
C LYS A 67 -1.83 -8.45 -5.09
N PRO A 68 -1.65 -7.53 -6.06
CA PRO A 68 -0.63 -6.49 -5.98
C PRO A 68 -0.61 -5.72 -4.66
N LEU A 69 -1.80 -5.48 -4.08
CA LEU A 69 -1.95 -4.83 -2.78
C LEU A 69 -1.18 -5.54 -1.65
N GLN A 70 -1.17 -6.87 -1.60
CA GLN A 70 -0.49 -7.60 -0.50
C GLN A 70 1.04 -7.46 -0.58
N PHE A 71 1.59 -7.50 -1.79
CA PHE A 71 3.02 -7.24 -2.00
C PHE A 71 3.39 -5.81 -1.60
N MET A 72 2.53 -4.83 -1.91
CA MET A 72 2.75 -3.43 -1.51
C MET A 72 2.62 -3.24 0.00
N ALA A 73 1.59 -3.81 0.64
CA ALA A 73 1.43 -3.75 2.08
C ALA A 73 2.66 -4.29 2.82
N LYS A 74 3.21 -5.43 2.37
CA LYS A 74 4.46 -5.99 2.94
C LYS A 74 5.64 -5.02 2.88
N ARG A 75 5.76 -4.22 1.82
CA ARG A 75 6.81 -3.20 1.65
C ARG A 75 6.56 -1.94 2.48
N LEU A 76 5.31 -1.66 2.82
CA LEU A 76 4.89 -0.45 3.52
C LEU A 76 4.75 -0.61 5.03
N TYR A 77 4.79 -1.84 5.55
CA TYR A 77 4.75 -2.15 6.98
C TYR A 77 6.06 -2.71 7.60
N PRO A 78 7.28 -2.32 7.17
CA PRO A 78 8.47 -2.64 7.97
C PRO A 78 8.57 -1.70 9.18
N ASP A 79 9.22 -2.17 10.25
CA ASP A 79 9.42 -1.41 11.49
C ASP A 79 10.16 -0.09 11.26
N VAL A 80 11.05 -0.03 10.28
CA VAL A 80 11.76 1.18 9.87
C VAL A 80 11.50 1.42 8.39
N ALA A 81 10.99 2.60 8.06
CA ALA A 81 10.58 2.94 6.70
C ALA A 81 10.92 4.40 6.37
N ILE A 82 11.18 4.66 5.08
CA ILE A 82 11.26 6.01 4.52
C ILE A 82 10.08 6.20 3.57
N PHE A 83 9.34 7.28 3.75
CA PHE A 83 8.22 7.64 2.89
C PHE A 83 8.44 9.00 2.24
N VAL A 84 8.14 9.06 0.95
CA VAL A 84 7.97 10.31 0.23
C VAL A 84 6.47 10.59 0.16
N VAL A 85 6.05 11.70 0.75
CA VAL A 85 4.66 12.16 0.76
C VAL A 85 4.64 13.59 0.23
N LYS A 86 4.05 13.77 -0.95
CA LYS A 86 4.18 14.99 -1.75
C LYS A 86 5.67 15.30 -1.99
N ASP A 87 6.16 16.43 -1.52
CA ASP A 87 7.54 16.90 -1.72
C ASP A 87 8.38 16.78 -0.43
N SER A 88 7.94 15.98 0.53
CA SER A 88 8.60 15.80 1.83
C SER A 88 8.99 14.35 2.09
N ILE A 89 10.12 14.17 2.76
CA ILE A 89 10.68 12.86 3.14
C ILE A 89 10.44 12.65 4.63
N PHE A 90 9.86 11.51 4.99
CA PHE A 90 9.59 11.11 6.37
C PHE A 90 10.34 9.82 6.68
N ALA A 91 11.06 9.80 7.80
CA ALA A 91 11.62 8.57 8.38
C ALA A 91 10.72 8.12 9.54
N VAL A 92 10.21 6.90 9.46
CA VAL A 92 9.31 6.31 10.46
C VAL A 92 10.01 5.13 11.11
N SER A 93 9.99 5.08 12.44
CA SER A 93 10.46 3.96 13.25
C SER A 93 9.39 3.54 14.25
N ASP A 94 9.09 2.26 14.25
CA ASP A 94 8.25 1.56 15.23
C ASP A 94 9.11 0.77 16.24
N LYS A 95 10.45 0.90 16.19
CA LYS A 95 11.33 0.36 17.23
C LYS A 95 11.16 1.13 18.54
N LEU A 96 11.32 0.42 19.66
CA LEU A 96 11.26 0.99 21.02
C LEU A 96 12.54 1.76 21.41
N TYR A 97 13.51 1.84 20.51
CA TYR A 97 14.80 2.49 20.73
C TYR A 97 15.15 3.39 19.53
N PRO A 98 15.99 4.43 19.73
CA PRO A 98 16.44 5.30 18.64
C PRO A 98 17.18 4.52 17.54
N VAL A 99 16.89 4.85 16.28
CA VAL A 99 17.53 4.24 15.10
C VAL A 99 18.44 5.27 14.44
N ALA A 100 19.74 4.95 14.31
CA ALA A 100 20.67 5.75 13.53
C ALA A 100 20.53 5.43 12.04
N ALA A 101 20.42 6.46 11.20
CA ALA A 101 20.38 6.34 9.75
C ALA A 101 21.15 7.50 9.11
N VAL A 102 21.70 7.27 7.91
CA VAL A 102 22.41 8.28 7.13
C VAL A 102 21.68 8.45 5.81
N ALA A 103 21.37 9.70 5.46
CA ALA A 103 20.82 10.07 4.17
C ALA A 103 21.90 10.80 3.36
N PHE A 104 22.10 10.37 2.11
CA PHE A 104 22.92 11.09 1.13
C PHE A 104 21.96 11.80 0.19
N ILE A 105 22.05 13.12 0.11
CA ILE A 105 21.19 14.00 -0.71
C ILE A 105 22.06 14.68 -1.77
#